data_AF-A0A2V3VF41-F1
#
_entry.id   AF-A0A2V3VF41-F1
#
_cell.length_a   1.000
_cell.length_b   1.000
_cell.length_c   1.000
_cell.angle_alpha   90.00
_cell.angle_beta   90.00
_cell.angle_gamma   90.00
#
_symmetry.space_group_name_H-M   'P 1'
#
loop_
_entity.id
_entity.type
_entity.pdbx_description
1 polymer ?
#
loop_
_entity_poly.entity_id
_entity_poly.type
_entity_poly.pdbx_seq_one_letter_code
_entity_poly.pdbx_strand_id
1 'polypeptide(L)'
;MALETNSQHPLVEEKPDYQWLENKIVDRLTSHVELAFQACDFDLALQLIGRFSTRISVYAVQFQFDIGMQELKRFKEIIEQAFASPDALVDKETAKVKIGIADTWAALGSNLCLETLRRMMTFEKELNKFFETDAWSVQSLRRLPAFLQVELAFIVERIEFEREIEGQRLSKPKYVQQLAVQKLLQHYAKVLPAVCDFYQNLIPDFVESLVKLKMSEAATQVVLASLHSHWKLPRRFNELAQLVDRYHEYGHYTEKQYILPKIDFIEMSKQLASARDDAIAKLGSSAMVEHIFEPKHNDELPDHFGQIYFELAEACISALEHNDENKLDKILPMFLFLAFLAADSKFTDSSLDVNDEFRLHLISTVVNDLASVLGFAILYGAYFDNEKLPETALAKFDIWIERATDKKQYLKRMVLLSNPRSFSMSASPRNLIRINWKMSFDHRARHEGFEGQMSMGRGKQHSNKIVREFLRSHSDASHLFFAKQVMPQLGPIDFEIDHHITTLARRLRKNDKEGTA
;
A
#
# COMPACT_ATOMS: atom_id res chain seq x y z
N MET A 1 33.29 35.22 58.18
CA MET A 1 34.06 35.29 56.91
C MET A 1 34.96 34.07 56.88
N ALA A 2 34.88 33.10 55.99
CA ALA A 2 34.07 32.93 54.79
C ALA A 2 33.72 31.42 54.69
N LEU A 3 32.44 31.14 54.58
CA LEU A 3 31.86 29.88 54.09
C LEU A 3 30.92 30.32 52.96
N GLU A 4 30.76 29.45 51.96
CA GLU A 4 29.89 29.60 50.78
C GLU A 4 30.46 30.39 49.60
N THR A 5 31.17 29.67 48.71
CA THR A 5 30.93 29.70 47.25
C THR A 5 31.64 28.50 46.61
N ASN A 6 31.09 27.30 46.79
CA ASN A 6 31.29 26.23 45.80
C ASN A 6 30.17 26.39 44.79
N SER A 7 30.47 27.04 43.67
CA SER A 7 29.61 27.06 42.49
C SER A 7 29.49 25.64 41.94
N GLN A 8 28.54 24.87 42.48
CA GLN A 8 27.99 23.71 41.80
C GLN A 8 27.19 24.19 40.59
N HIS A 9 27.89 24.61 39.54
CA HIS A 9 27.32 24.49 38.21
C HIS A 9 27.20 22.97 37.94
N PRO A 10 26.05 22.46 37.48
CA PRO A 10 26.01 21.10 36.99
C PRO A 10 27.05 21.04 35.87
N LEU A 11 28.08 20.20 36.05
CA LEU A 11 28.99 19.80 34.99
C LEU A 11 28.09 19.34 33.84
N VAL A 12 27.96 20.16 32.80
CA VAL A 12 27.29 19.76 31.58
C VAL A 12 28.12 18.60 31.07
N GLU A 13 27.58 17.38 31.16
CA GLU A 13 28.20 16.22 30.51
C GLU A 13 28.26 16.54 29.01
N GLU A 14 29.44 16.94 28.53
CA GLU A 14 29.74 17.07 27.11
C GLU A 14 29.66 15.67 26.50
N LYS A 15 28.47 15.29 26.03
CA LYS A 15 28.28 14.04 25.29
C LYS A 15 28.81 14.25 23.87
N PRO A 16 29.71 13.36 23.38
CA PRO A 16 30.19 13.44 22.00
C PRO A 16 29.02 13.29 21.02
N ASP A 17 28.87 14.25 20.11
CA ASP A 17 27.94 14.16 18.99
C ASP A 17 28.57 13.30 17.88
N TYR A 18 28.31 12.00 17.94
CA TYR A 18 28.78 11.03 16.95
C TYR A 18 28.15 11.23 15.56
N GLN A 19 27.18 12.13 15.40
CA GLN A 19 26.47 12.41 14.14
C GLN A 19 26.72 13.83 13.62
N TRP A 20 27.65 14.58 14.23
CA TRP A 20 27.91 15.98 13.90
C TRP A 20 28.22 16.19 12.40
N LEU A 21 29.06 15.32 11.83
CA LEU A 21 29.47 15.46 10.43
C LEU A 21 28.30 15.19 9.49
N GLU A 22 27.52 14.13 9.75
CA GLU A 22 26.32 13.78 9.02
C GLU A 22 25.31 14.93 9.06
N ASN A 23 25.06 15.50 10.25
CA ASN A 23 24.16 16.63 10.42
C ASN A 23 24.63 17.86 9.62
N LYS A 24 25.93 18.16 9.61
CA LYS A 24 26.50 19.26 8.81
C LYS A 24 26.40 19.03 7.31
N ILE A 25 26.54 17.78 6.85
CA ILE A 25 26.36 17.43 5.45
C ILE A 25 24.89 17.60 5.06
N VAL A 26 23.97 17.10 5.88
CA VAL A 26 22.52 17.28 5.65
C VAL A 26 22.18 18.76 5.60
N ASP A 27 22.60 19.58 6.58
CA ASP A 27 22.39 21.04 6.59
C ASP A 27 22.80 21.67 5.25
N ARG A 28 24.00 21.35 4.75
CA ARG A 28 24.51 21.92 3.49
C ARG A 28 23.72 21.49 2.27
N LEU A 29 23.37 20.21 2.19
CA LEU A 29 22.61 19.66 1.06
C LEU A 29 21.19 20.21 1.02
N THR A 30 20.55 20.29 2.18
CA THR A 30 19.25 20.92 2.40
C THR A 30 19.29 22.38 1.95
N SER A 31 20.31 23.16 2.33
CA SER A 31 20.47 24.55 1.85
C SER A 31 20.64 24.66 0.33
N HIS A 32 21.28 23.70 -0.33
CA HIS A 32 21.38 23.72 -1.80
C HIS A 32 20.02 23.52 -2.49
N VAL A 33 19.16 22.69 -1.90
CA VAL A 33 17.78 22.50 -2.38
C VAL A 33 16.96 23.78 -2.16
N GLU A 34 17.07 24.41 -0.99
CA GLU A 34 16.43 25.71 -0.71
C GLU A 34 16.85 26.78 -1.71
N LEU A 35 18.15 26.90 -2.02
CA LEU A 35 18.67 27.85 -2.99
C LEU A 35 18.12 27.59 -4.40
N ALA A 36 17.98 26.33 -4.80
CA ALA A 36 17.38 25.98 -6.09
C ALA A 36 15.91 26.43 -6.17
N PHE A 37 15.14 26.22 -5.11
CA PHE A 37 13.76 26.72 -5.03
C PHE A 37 13.67 28.25 -5.00
N GLN A 38 14.57 28.94 -4.29
CA GLN A 38 14.65 30.40 -4.28
C GLN A 38 14.99 30.99 -5.66
N ALA A 39 15.77 30.25 -6.46
CA ALA A 39 16.07 30.60 -7.85
C ALA A 39 14.95 30.20 -8.84
N CYS A 40 13.85 29.62 -8.35
CA CYS A 40 12.77 29.03 -9.16
C CYS A 40 13.23 27.93 -10.14
N ASP A 41 14.37 27.29 -9.88
CA ASP A 41 14.90 26.19 -10.68
C ASP A 41 14.40 24.85 -10.13
N PHE A 42 13.17 24.51 -10.51
CA PHE A 42 12.50 23.28 -10.05
C PHE A 42 13.16 22.00 -10.59
N ASP A 43 13.75 22.04 -11.79
CA ASP A 43 14.46 20.89 -12.36
C ASP A 43 15.73 20.59 -11.57
N LEU A 44 16.50 21.62 -11.22
CA LEU A 44 17.65 21.47 -10.34
C LEU A 44 17.22 20.97 -8.96
N ALA A 45 16.14 21.51 -8.39
CA ALA A 45 15.62 21.04 -7.11
C ALA A 45 15.25 19.55 -7.16
N LEU A 46 14.55 19.11 -8.21
CA LEU A 46 14.22 17.70 -8.45
C LEU A 46 15.48 16.83 -8.54
N GLN A 47 16.48 17.26 -9.30
CA GLN A 47 17.75 16.52 -9.42
C GLN A 47 18.49 16.43 -8.08
N LEU A 48 18.54 17.51 -7.31
CA LEU A 48 19.22 17.56 -6.01
C LEU A 48 18.51 16.66 -4.98
N ILE A 49 17.17 16.71 -4.92
CA ILE A 49 16.37 15.81 -4.08
C ILE A 49 16.58 14.35 -4.53
N GLY A 50 16.52 14.09 -5.83
CA GLY A 50 16.73 12.75 -6.41
C GLY A 50 18.08 12.13 -6.05
N ARG A 51 19.12 12.94 -5.82
CA ARG A 51 20.45 12.44 -5.37
C ARG A 51 20.43 11.83 -3.98
N PHE A 52 19.42 12.10 -3.14
CA PHE A 52 19.24 11.41 -1.86
C PHE A 52 19.12 9.90 -2.03
N SER A 53 18.62 9.41 -3.17
CA SER A 53 18.55 7.98 -3.50
C SER A 53 19.90 7.26 -3.33
N THR A 54 21.01 7.93 -3.63
CA THR A 54 22.36 7.36 -3.51
C THR A 54 22.79 7.17 -2.05
N ARG A 55 22.23 7.94 -1.11
CA ARG A 55 22.51 7.85 0.32
C ARG A 55 21.64 6.83 1.04
N ILE A 56 20.45 6.52 0.52
CA ILE A 56 19.51 5.58 1.16
C ILE A 56 20.17 4.25 1.50
N SER A 57 20.88 3.63 0.55
CA SER A 57 21.57 2.36 0.79
C SER A 57 22.66 2.48 1.84
N VAL A 58 23.37 3.61 1.90
CA VAL A 58 24.40 3.88 2.91
C VAL A 58 23.78 4.00 4.30
N TYR A 59 22.69 4.77 4.44
CA TYR A 59 21.96 4.89 5.69
C TYR A 59 21.39 3.56 6.15
N ALA A 60 20.81 2.78 5.23
CA ALA A 60 20.31 1.45 5.55
C ALA A 60 21.43 0.56 6.08
N VAL A 61 22.56 0.42 5.35
CA VAL A 61 23.70 -0.44 5.74
C VAL A 61 24.24 -0.09 7.12
N GLN A 62 24.35 1.20 7.44
CA GLN A 62 24.85 1.70 8.72
C GLN A 62 23.78 1.77 9.83
N PHE A 63 22.53 1.38 9.55
CA PHE A 63 21.41 1.52 10.47
C PHE A 63 21.19 2.98 10.94
N GLN A 64 21.46 3.95 10.06
CA GLN A 64 21.26 5.38 10.28
C GLN A 64 19.88 5.83 9.76
N PHE A 65 18.82 5.09 10.08
CA PHE A 65 17.46 5.41 9.63
C PHE A 65 17.00 6.79 10.12
N ASP A 66 17.32 7.14 11.36
CA ASP A 66 16.91 8.41 11.97
C ASP A 66 17.48 9.62 11.22
N ILE A 67 18.75 9.56 10.78
CA ILE A 67 19.41 10.63 10.01
C ILE A 67 18.73 10.77 8.64
N GLY A 68 18.54 9.65 7.93
CA GLY A 68 17.86 9.66 6.64
C GLY A 68 16.43 10.18 6.73
N MET A 69 15.70 9.85 7.81
CA MET A 69 14.35 10.33 8.05
C MET A 69 14.31 11.82 8.42
N GLN A 70 15.29 12.32 9.18
CA GLN A 70 15.42 13.76 9.46
C GLN A 70 15.68 14.56 8.18
N GLU A 71 16.56 14.07 7.31
CA GLU A 71 16.82 14.70 6.02
C GLU A 71 15.55 14.75 5.15
N LEU A 72 14.77 13.66 5.10
CA LEU A 72 13.48 13.62 4.39
C LEU A 72 12.44 14.58 4.97
N LYS A 73 12.36 14.70 6.30
CA LYS A 73 11.46 15.66 6.97
C LYS A 73 11.82 17.09 6.62
N ARG A 74 13.12 17.43 6.57
CA ARG A 74 13.57 18.75 6.12
C ARG A 74 13.24 19.01 4.65
N PHE A 75 13.42 18.03 3.77
CA PHE A 75 12.99 18.19 2.37
C PHE A 75 11.49 18.44 2.25
N LYS A 76 10.66 17.76 3.03
CA LYS A 76 9.21 18.01 3.08
C LYS A 76 8.92 19.48 3.40
N GLU A 77 9.50 20.00 4.49
CA GLU A 77 9.28 21.38 4.94
C GLU A 77 9.68 22.40 3.85
N ILE A 78 10.82 22.18 3.19
CA ILE A 78 11.29 23.06 2.11
C ILE A 78 10.36 23.01 0.90
N ILE A 79 9.92 21.81 0.50
CA ILE A 79 9.01 21.64 -0.63
C ILE A 79 7.68 22.35 -0.33
N GLU A 80 7.13 22.18 0.88
CA GLU A 80 5.89 22.84 1.31
C GLU A 80 6.02 24.37 1.27
N GLN A 81 7.12 24.92 1.78
CA GLN A 81 7.39 26.36 1.74
C GLN A 81 7.56 26.88 0.30
N ALA A 82 8.30 26.16 -0.53
CA ALA A 82 8.52 26.54 -1.93
C ALA A 82 7.23 26.52 -2.74
N PHE A 83 6.37 25.52 -2.53
CA PHE A 83 5.10 25.39 -3.24
C PHE A 83 4.05 26.40 -2.78
N ALA A 84 4.14 26.90 -1.53
CA ALA A 84 3.29 27.97 -1.02
C ALA A 84 3.65 29.36 -1.58
N SER A 85 4.80 29.53 -2.23
CA SER A 85 5.24 30.83 -2.77
C SER A 85 4.39 31.27 -3.98
N PRO A 86 3.92 32.53 -4.02
CA PRO A 86 3.04 33.04 -5.10
C PRO A 86 3.69 33.04 -6.49
N ASP A 87 5.03 33.07 -6.58
CA ASP A 87 5.77 33.02 -7.86
C ASP A 87 5.72 31.64 -8.52
N ALA A 88 5.20 30.61 -7.84
CA ALA A 88 5.21 29.24 -8.33
C ALA A 88 4.06 28.92 -9.33
N LEU A 89 3.13 29.83 -9.61
CA LEU A 89 1.78 29.45 -10.09
C LEU A 89 1.50 29.52 -11.60
N VAL A 90 2.48 29.76 -12.49
CA VAL A 90 2.12 30.28 -13.83
C VAL A 90 2.43 29.37 -15.05
N ASP A 91 3.21 28.28 -14.94
CA ASP A 91 3.57 27.47 -16.13
C ASP A 91 3.23 25.96 -16.03
N LYS A 92 2.72 25.38 -17.12
CA LYS A 92 2.38 23.95 -17.21
C LYS A 92 3.61 23.04 -17.13
N GLU A 93 4.75 23.46 -17.69
CA GLU A 93 6.01 22.71 -17.53
C GLU A 93 6.42 22.64 -16.06
N THR A 94 6.23 23.72 -15.30
CA THR A 94 6.51 23.74 -13.85
C THR A 94 5.57 22.84 -13.06
N ALA A 95 4.33 22.63 -13.50
CA ALA A 95 3.38 21.72 -12.83
C ALA A 95 3.86 20.26 -12.88
N LYS A 96 4.36 19.80 -14.03
CA LYS A 96 4.91 18.44 -14.20
C LYS A 96 6.11 18.21 -13.28
N VAL A 97 7.04 19.16 -13.23
CA VAL A 97 8.24 19.05 -12.38
C VAL A 97 7.84 19.03 -10.90
N LYS A 98 6.85 19.81 -10.48
CA LYS A 98 6.33 19.78 -9.11
C LYS A 98 5.70 18.45 -8.73
N ILE A 99 4.93 17.83 -9.64
CA ILE A 99 4.41 16.46 -9.45
C ILE A 99 5.59 15.51 -9.28
N GLY A 100 6.61 15.62 -10.14
CA GLY A 100 7.83 14.82 -10.05
C GLY A 100 8.59 15.01 -8.73
N ILE A 101 8.65 16.22 -8.18
CA ILE A 101 9.27 16.49 -6.87
C ILE A 101 8.49 15.80 -5.75
N ALA A 102 7.15 15.94 -5.75
CA ALA A 102 6.30 15.33 -4.73
C ALA A 102 6.37 13.79 -4.78
N ASP A 103 6.29 13.22 -5.99
CA ASP A 103 6.46 11.78 -6.24
C ASP A 103 7.83 11.28 -5.76
N THR A 104 8.89 12.00 -6.14
CA THR A 104 10.26 11.65 -5.76
C THR A 104 10.43 11.66 -4.24
N TRP A 105 9.90 12.66 -3.54
CA TRP A 105 9.95 12.69 -2.08
C TRP A 105 9.29 11.46 -1.43
N ALA A 106 8.08 11.10 -1.88
CA ALA A 106 7.36 9.94 -1.38
C ALA A 106 8.10 8.64 -1.67
N ALA A 107 8.60 8.48 -2.91
CA ALA A 107 9.37 7.32 -3.35
C ALA A 107 10.68 7.15 -2.55
N LEU A 108 11.39 8.25 -2.27
CA LEU A 108 12.62 8.24 -1.48
C LEU A 108 12.36 7.80 -0.04
N GLY A 109 11.31 8.32 0.60
CA GLY A 109 10.92 7.89 1.95
C GLY A 109 10.50 6.41 2.00
N SER A 110 9.70 5.96 1.03
CA SER A 110 9.35 4.56 0.89
C SER A 110 10.58 3.66 0.69
N ASN A 111 11.52 4.07 -0.15
CA ASN A 111 12.76 3.32 -0.40
C ASN A 111 13.65 3.26 0.85
N LEU A 112 13.75 4.35 1.62
CA LEU A 112 14.48 4.35 2.89
C LEU A 112 13.89 3.32 3.86
N CYS A 113 12.57 3.31 4.04
CA CYS A 113 11.89 2.31 4.87
C CYS A 113 12.18 0.88 4.36
N LEU A 114 11.97 0.61 3.08
CA LEU A 114 12.11 -0.74 2.53
C LEU A 114 13.55 -1.27 2.58
N GLU A 115 14.54 -0.43 2.27
CA GLU A 115 15.96 -0.82 2.34
C GLU A 115 16.44 -1.00 3.77
N THR A 116 15.95 -0.20 4.73
CA THR A 116 16.24 -0.43 6.16
C THR A 116 15.64 -1.76 6.65
N LEU A 117 14.39 -2.07 6.31
CA LEU A 117 13.77 -3.36 6.66
C LEU A 117 14.51 -4.53 5.99
N ARG A 118 14.93 -4.37 4.74
CA ARG A 118 15.76 -5.35 4.03
C ARG A 118 17.10 -5.55 4.73
N ARG A 119 17.75 -4.46 5.16
CA ARG A 119 19.01 -4.55 5.88
C ARG A 119 18.86 -5.33 7.18
N MET A 120 17.81 -5.07 7.96
CA MET A 120 17.51 -5.83 9.20
C MET A 120 17.49 -7.34 8.94
N MET A 121 16.84 -7.78 7.86
CA MET A 121 16.78 -9.20 7.46
C MET A 121 18.15 -9.75 7.04
N THR A 122 18.92 -9.00 6.28
CA THR A 122 20.24 -9.47 5.79
C THR A 122 21.32 -9.49 6.87
N PHE A 123 21.22 -8.60 7.85
CA PHE A 123 22.24 -8.43 8.90
C PHE A 123 22.35 -9.65 9.82
N GLU A 124 21.29 -10.46 9.95
CA GLU A 124 21.30 -11.71 10.72
C GLU A 124 22.48 -12.61 10.38
N LYS A 125 22.79 -12.78 9.08
CA LYS A 125 23.90 -13.63 8.63
C LYS A 125 25.26 -13.08 9.04
N GLU A 126 25.43 -11.76 8.99
CA GLU A 126 26.66 -11.09 9.42
C GLU A 126 26.85 -11.20 10.93
N LEU A 127 25.76 -11.03 11.69
CA LEU A 127 25.77 -11.17 13.14
C LEU A 127 26.10 -12.60 13.56
N ASN A 128 25.49 -13.60 12.91
CA ASN A 128 25.78 -15.00 13.21
C ASN A 128 27.25 -15.35 12.96
N LYS A 129 27.82 -14.90 11.83
CA LYS A 129 29.25 -15.09 11.54
C LYS A 129 30.15 -14.39 12.56
N PHE A 130 29.74 -13.21 13.04
CA PHE A 130 30.46 -12.50 14.10
C PHE A 130 30.43 -13.30 15.42
N PHE A 131 29.26 -13.85 15.79
CA PHE A 131 29.11 -14.68 16.98
C PHE A 131 29.85 -16.02 16.91
N GLU A 132 29.94 -16.65 15.74
CA GLU A 132 30.75 -17.87 15.52
C GLU A 132 32.25 -17.59 15.69
N THR A 133 32.72 -16.42 15.30
CA THR A 133 34.13 -16.04 15.43
C THR A 133 34.51 -15.75 16.89
N ASP A 134 33.56 -15.22 17.68
CA ASP A 134 33.70 -14.85 19.11
C ASP A 134 34.97 -14.02 19.45
N ALA A 135 35.50 -13.30 18.46
CA ALA A 135 36.63 -12.41 18.63
C ALA A 135 36.10 -11.02 19.03
N TRP A 136 36.22 -10.67 20.31
CA TRP A 136 35.85 -9.35 20.84
C TRP A 136 37.10 -8.47 20.97
N SER A 137 37.30 -7.58 20.00
CA SER A 137 38.38 -6.59 19.98
C SER A 137 37.93 -5.34 19.24
N VAL A 138 38.68 -4.24 19.38
CA VAL A 138 38.41 -3.00 18.65
C VAL A 138 38.38 -3.23 17.13
N GLN A 139 39.23 -4.12 16.61
CA GLN A 139 39.28 -4.43 15.18
C GLN A 139 38.08 -5.25 14.70
N SER A 140 37.57 -6.17 15.52
CA SER A 140 36.40 -6.97 15.14
C SER A 140 35.12 -6.16 15.21
N LEU A 141 34.98 -5.26 16.20
CA LEU A 141 33.83 -4.35 16.30
C LEU A 141 33.67 -3.47 15.05
N ARG A 142 34.77 -3.06 14.40
CA ARG A 142 34.72 -2.28 13.14
C ARG A 142 33.97 -2.97 12.00
N ARG A 143 33.70 -4.28 12.09
CA ARG A 143 32.89 -5.04 11.12
C ARG A 143 31.39 -4.93 11.37
N LEU A 144 30.98 -4.42 12.53
CA LEU A 144 29.58 -4.18 12.88
C LEU A 144 29.16 -2.75 12.50
N PRO A 145 27.85 -2.48 12.36
CA PRO A 145 27.33 -1.13 12.18
C PRO A 145 27.79 -0.15 13.27
N ALA A 146 27.94 1.12 12.92
CA ALA A 146 28.49 2.16 13.79
C ALA A 146 27.79 2.25 15.16
N PHE A 147 26.45 2.12 15.21
CA PHE A 147 25.72 2.17 16.49
C PHE A 147 26.10 1.01 17.43
N LEU A 148 26.33 -0.20 16.90
CA LEU A 148 26.78 -1.34 17.71
C LEU A 148 28.24 -1.18 18.13
N GLN A 149 29.08 -0.52 17.34
CA GLN A 149 30.46 -0.24 17.76
C GLN A 149 30.47 0.60 19.03
N VAL A 150 29.63 1.64 19.09
CA VAL A 150 29.50 2.52 20.26
C VAL A 150 28.87 1.77 21.44
N GLU A 151 27.73 1.12 21.22
CA GLU A 151 26.97 0.44 22.28
C GLU A 151 27.68 -0.80 22.84
N LEU A 152 28.61 -1.40 22.09
CA LEU A 152 29.37 -2.59 22.52
C LEU A 152 30.84 -2.28 22.87
N ALA A 153 31.30 -1.02 22.76
CA ALA A 153 32.68 -0.64 23.07
C ALA A 153 33.09 -1.06 24.49
N PHE A 154 32.20 -0.81 25.46
CA PHE A 154 32.44 -1.15 26.87
C PHE A 154 32.64 -2.66 27.11
N ILE A 155 32.10 -3.52 26.23
CA ILE A 155 32.26 -4.98 26.34
C ILE A 155 33.70 -5.36 26.03
N VAL A 156 34.30 -4.75 25.01
CA VAL A 156 35.70 -4.99 24.65
C VAL A 156 36.61 -4.53 25.78
N GLU A 157 36.39 -3.33 26.32
CA GLU A 157 37.16 -2.81 27.46
C GLU A 157 37.09 -3.76 28.67
N ARG A 158 35.91 -4.31 28.97
CA ARG A 158 35.74 -5.27 30.07
C ARG A 158 36.43 -6.61 29.83
N ILE A 159 36.38 -7.13 28.61
CA ILE A 159 37.06 -8.39 28.25
C ILE A 159 38.58 -8.21 28.28
N GLU A 160 39.09 -7.06 27.85
CA GLU A 160 40.51 -6.72 27.95
C GLU A 160 40.94 -6.63 29.41
N PHE A 161 40.16 -5.94 30.25
CA PHE A 161 40.38 -5.88 31.70
C PHE A 161 40.40 -7.27 32.36
N GLU A 162 39.45 -8.15 32.04
CA GLU A 162 39.44 -9.54 32.52
C GLU A 162 40.74 -10.27 32.18
N ARG A 163 41.23 -10.11 30.95
CA ARG A 163 42.49 -10.74 30.50
C ARG A 163 43.72 -10.15 31.19
N GLU A 164 43.74 -8.85 31.45
CA GLU A 164 44.85 -8.19 32.14
C GLU A 164 44.96 -8.61 33.61
N ILE A 165 43.83 -8.74 34.30
CA ILE A 165 43.81 -9.05 35.74
C ILE A 165 43.85 -10.56 36.02
N GLU A 166 43.04 -11.35 35.30
CA GLU A 166 42.84 -12.78 35.57
C GLU A 166 43.61 -13.68 34.60
N GLY A 167 44.29 -13.11 33.60
CA GLY A 167 45.02 -13.84 32.56
C GLY A 167 44.13 -14.56 31.53
N GLN A 168 42.81 -14.53 31.70
CA GLN A 168 41.84 -15.20 30.83
C GLN A 168 40.49 -14.46 30.80
N ARG A 169 39.69 -14.71 29.76
CA ARG A 169 38.30 -14.21 29.67
C ARG A 169 37.40 -15.04 30.59
N LEU A 170 36.67 -14.37 31.47
CA LEU A 170 35.67 -14.97 32.35
C LEU A 170 34.25 -14.86 31.76
N SER A 171 33.99 -13.78 31.02
CA SER A 171 32.70 -13.51 30.39
C SER A 171 32.29 -14.60 29.39
N LYS A 172 31.17 -15.31 29.67
CA LYS A 172 30.64 -16.37 28.79
C LYS A 172 30.19 -15.81 27.43
N PRO A 173 30.43 -16.50 26.30
CA PRO A 173 30.00 -16.02 24.97
C PRO A 173 28.49 -15.75 24.89
N LYS A 174 27.67 -16.63 25.47
CA LYS A 174 26.20 -16.49 25.53
C LYS A 174 25.74 -15.17 26.17
N TYR A 175 26.44 -14.71 27.19
CA TYR A 175 26.13 -13.45 27.86
C TYR A 175 26.37 -12.25 26.93
N VAL A 176 27.53 -12.24 26.28
CA VAL A 176 27.91 -11.15 25.38
C VAL A 176 27.05 -11.12 24.12
N GLN A 177 26.68 -12.30 23.59
CA GLN A 177 25.72 -12.43 22.50
C GLN A 177 24.35 -11.85 22.87
N GLN A 178 23.83 -12.18 24.06
CA GLN A 178 22.57 -11.61 24.54
C GLN A 178 22.62 -10.09 24.63
N LEU A 179 23.71 -9.51 25.16
CA LEU A 179 23.87 -8.05 25.22
C LEU A 179 23.87 -7.42 23.83
N ALA A 180 24.59 -7.99 22.86
CA ALA A 180 24.61 -7.50 21.49
C ALA A 180 23.22 -7.56 20.83
N VAL A 181 22.51 -8.67 20.98
CA VAL A 181 21.13 -8.83 20.49
C VAL A 181 20.18 -7.86 21.20
N GLN A 182 20.33 -7.64 22.50
CA GLN A 182 19.53 -6.69 23.24
C GLN A 182 19.66 -5.27 22.67
N LYS A 183 20.89 -4.81 22.40
CA LYS A 183 21.16 -3.50 21.79
C LYS A 183 20.60 -3.40 20.38
N LEU A 184 20.71 -4.46 19.59
CA LEU A 184 20.12 -4.54 18.26
C LEU A 184 18.59 -4.43 18.29
N LEU A 185 17.93 -5.21 19.14
CA LEU A 185 16.47 -5.20 19.27
C LEU A 185 15.96 -3.87 19.86
N GLN A 186 16.73 -3.22 20.75
CA GLN A 186 16.42 -1.87 21.23
C GLN A 186 16.45 -0.85 20.08
N HIS A 187 17.38 -1.00 19.15
CA HIS A 187 17.42 -0.17 17.95
C HIS A 187 16.23 -0.48 17.02
N TYR A 188 15.90 -1.76 16.80
CA TYR A 188 14.74 -2.13 15.97
C TYR A 188 13.41 -1.64 16.57
N ALA A 189 13.27 -1.68 17.88
CA ALA A 189 12.11 -1.15 18.61
C ALA A 189 11.92 0.37 18.45
N LYS A 190 12.97 1.12 18.04
CA LYS A 190 12.87 2.55 17.70
C LYS A 190 12.53 2.74 16.22
N VAL A 191 13.20 1.99 15.34
CA VAL A 191 13.08 2.17 13.88
C VAL A 191 11.73 1.67 13.35
N LEU A 192 11.23 0.52 13.82
CA LEU A 192 10.00 -0.07 13.28
C LEU A 192 8.77 0.83 13.50
N PRO A 193 8.54 1.41 14.70
CA PRO A 193 7.49 2.41 14.87
C PRO A 193 7.67 3.66 14.00
N ALA A 194 8.91 4.12 13.79
CA ALA A 194 9.17 5.27 12.93
C ALA A 194 8.89 4.98 11.44
N VAL A 195 9.02 3.72 10.99
CA VAL A 195 8.54 3.29 9.68
C VAL A 195 7.02 3.36 9.62
N CYS A 196 6.29 2.91 10.65
CA CYS A 196 4.83 3.05 10.69
C CYS A 196 4.40 4.51 10.67
N ASP A 197 5.04 5.37 11.46
CA ASP A 197 4.80 6.83 11.54
C ASP A 197 4.92 7.51 10.18
N PHE A 198 5.90 7.11 9.36
CA PHE A 198 6.07 7.64 8.00
C PHE A 198 4.81 7.43 7.13
N TYR A 199 4.22 6.23 7.16
CA TYR A 199 3.02 5.91 6.36
C TYR A 199 1.72 6.40 7.00
N GLN A 200 1.65 6.46 8.33
CA GLN A 200 0.44 6.87 9.04
C GLN A 200 0.28 8.37 9.17
N ASN A 201 1.40 9.09 9.33
CA ASN A 201 1.37 10.51 9.67
C ASN A 201 2.09 11.34 8.61
N LEU A 202 3.34 11.02 8.26
CA LEU A 202 4.15 11.91 7.41
C LEU A 202 3.64 12.01 5.96
N ILE A 203 3.30 10.87 5.33
CA ILE A 203 2.70 10.87 3.99
C ILE A 203 1.32 11.57 4.01
N PRO A 204 0.37 11.18 4.89
CA PRO A 204 -0.93 11.85 4.96
C PRO A 204 -0.86 13.35 5.21
N ASP A 205 0.05 13.80 6.08
CA ASP A 205 0.28 15.23 6.36
C ASP A 205 0.78 15.97 5.12
N PHE A 206 1.75 15.40 4.38
CA PHE A 206 2.22 16.00 3.13
C PHE A 206 1.12 16.09 2.06
N VAL A 207 0.31 15.04 1.93
CA VAL A 207 -0.86 15.02 1.02
C VAL A 207 -1.85 16.12 1.40
N GLU A 208 -2.13 16.31 2.68
CA GLU A 208 -3.02 17.36 3.16
C GLU A 208 -2.47 18.77 2.89
N SER A 209 -1.16 18.98 3.05
CA SER A 209 -0.50 20.23 2.65
C SER A 209 -0.67 20.50 1.16
N LEU A 210 -0.45 19.50 0.30
CA LEU A 210 -0.61 19.66 -1.16
C LEU A 210 -2.07 19.95 -1.55
N VAL A 211 -3.04 19.31 -0.92
CA VAL A 211 -4.47 19.60 -1.14
C VAL A 211 -4.81 21.04 -0.71
N LYS A 212 -4.30 21.52 0.43
CA LYS A 212 -4.49 22.92 0.87
C LYS A 212 -3.89 23.93 -0.12
N LEU A 213 -2.79 23.56 -0.78
CA LEU A 213 -2.15 24.34 -1.83
C LEU A 213 -2.84 24.20 -3.21
N LYS A 214 -3.96 23.48 -3.30
CA LYS A 214 -4.70 23.18 -4.55
C LYS A 214 -3.87 22.42 -5.58
N MET A 215 -2.94 21.58 -5.12
CA MET A 215 -2.09 20.74 -5.97
C MET A 215 -2.61 19.30 -5.97
N SER A 216 -3.83 19.09 -6.46
CA SER A 216 -4.51 17.78 -6.42
C SER A 216 -3.75 16.70 -7.19
N GLU A 217 -3.17 17.03 -8.34
CA GLU A 217 -2.37 16.10 -9.16
C GLU A 217 -1.16 15.56 -8.38
N ALA A 218 -0.41 16.44 -7.73
CA ALA A 218 0.74 16.05 -6.92
C ALA A 218 0.31 15.26 -5.68
N ALA A 219 -0.78 15.66 -5.03
CA ALA A 219 -1.33 14.94 -3.88
C ALA A 219 -1.74 13.50 -4.26
N THR A 220 -2.41 13.33 -5.40
CA THR A 220 -2.78 12.03 -5.94
C THR A 220 -1.56 11.18 -6.25
N GLN A 221 -0.56 11.75 -6.92
CA GLN A 221 0.66 11.02 -7.26
C GLN A 221 1.40 10.51 -6.02
N VAL A 222 1.50 11.33 -4.96
CA VAL A 222 2.11 10.92 -3.67
C VAL A 222 1.41 9.70 -3.07
N VAL A 223 0.07 9.69 -3.07
CA VAL A 223 -0.70 8.55 -2.54
C VAL A 223 -0.51 7.31 -3.43
N LEU A 224 -0.58 7.46 -4.75
CA LEU A 224 -0.38 6.35 -5.68
C LEU A 224 1.02 5.74 -5.54
N ALA A 225 2.05 6.57 -5.40
CA ALA A 225 3.42 6.13 -5.19
C ALA A 225 3.60 5.35 -3.88
N SER A 226 2.92 5.76 -2.81
CA SER A 226 3.02 5.09 -1.50
C SER A 226 2.25 3.76 -1.44
N LEU A 227 1.18 3.58 -2.24
CA LEU A 227 0.36 2.36 -2.24
C LEU A 227 1.17 1.09 -2.53
N HIS A 228 2.13 1.15 -3.45
CA HIS A 228 3.01 0.00 -3.71
C HIS A 228 3.76 -0.47 -2.46
N SER A 229 4.19 0.49 -1.63
CA SER A 229 4.84 0.18 -0.36
C SER A 229 3.85 -0.40 0.64
N HIS A 230 2.63 0.15 0.74
CA HIS A 230 1.57 -0.40 1.60
C HIS A 230 1.29 -1.89 1.30
N TRP A 231 1.40 -2.33 0.04
CA TRP A 231 1.25 -3.74 -0.32
C TRP A 231 2.44 -4.61 0.08
N LYS A 232 3.66 -4.07 0.12
CA LYS A 232 4.89 -4.81 0.45
C LYS A 232 5.13 -4.94 1.96
N LEU A 233 4.76 -3.93 2.75
CA LEU A 233 5.11 -3.85 4.17
C LEU A 233 4.55 -4.99 5.02
N PRO A 234 3.28 -5.43 4.88
CA PRO A 234 2.73 -6.49 5.74
C PRO A 234 3.56 -7.77 5.69
N ARG A 235 3.97 -8.17 4.49
CA ARG A 235 4.84 -9.34 4.32
C ARG A 235 6.21 -9.14 5.00
N ARG A 236 6.81 -7.95 4.85
CA ARG A 236 8.10 -7.64 5.48
C ARG A 236 8.03 -7.65 7.00
N PHE A 237 6.95 -7.15 7.58
CA PHE A 237 6.74 -7.17 9.04
C PHE A 237 6.53 -8.60 9.56
N ASN A 238 5.82 -9.46 8.81
CA ASN A 238 5.74 -10.88 9.14
C ASN A 238 7.10 -11.59 9.09
N GLU A 239 7.91 -11.31 8.06
CA GLU A 239 9.28 -11.84 7.95
C GLU A 239 10.17 -11.36 9.11
N LEU A 240 10.01 -10.10 9.54
CA LEU A 240 10.74 -9.51 10.67
C LEU A 240 10.27 -10.05 12.03
N ALA A 241 8.98 -10.34 12.20
CA ALA A 241 8.48 -10.99 13.41
C ALA A 241 9.16 -12.35 13.61
N GLN A 242 9.25 -13.14 12.54
CA GLN A 242 9.97 -14.42 12.55
C GLN A 242 11.48 -14.25 12.83
N LEU A 243 12.10 -13.19 12.32
CA LEU A 243 13.49 -12.86 12.63
C LEU A 243 13.67 -12.54 14.12
N VAL A 244 12.79 -11.73 14.67
CA VAL A 244 12.83 -11.36 16.08
C VAL A 244 12.59 -12.58 16.96
N ASP A 245 11.71 -13.50 16.59
CA ASP A 245 11.53 -14.78 17.31
C ASP A 245 12.84 -15.59 17.36
N ARG A 246 13.61 -15.64 16.27
CA ARG A 246 14.94 -16.28 16.27
C ARG A 246 15.93 -15.56 17.19
N TYR A 247 15.90 -14.22 17.23
CA TYR A 247 16.74 -13.47 18.17
C TYR A 247 16.38 -13.72 19.64
N HIS A 248 15.13 -14.07 19.96
CA HIS A 248 14.75 -14.43 21.32
C HIS A 248 15.41 -15.74 21.81
N GLU A 249 15.94 -16.59 20.92
CA GLU A 249 16.73 -17.77 21.30
C GLU A 249 18.02 -17.40 22.06
N TYR A 250 18.54 -16.18 21.89
CA TYR A 250 19.69 -15.65 22.64
C TYR A 250 19.34 -15.15 24.05
N GLY A 251 18.06 -15.17 24.45
CA GLY A 251 17.58 -14.75 25.76
C GLY A 251 17.86 -15.78 26.86
N HIS A 252 19.10 -15.90 27.30
CA HIS A 252 19.54 -16.86 28.32
C HIS A 252 19.41 -16.37 29.76
N TYR A 253 19.50 -15.06 29.97
CA TYR A 253 19.50 -14.37 31.26
C TYR A 253 18.17 -13.63 31.47
N THR A 254 17.51 -13.84 32.60
CA THR A 254 16.15 -13.35 32.90
C THR A 254 16.12 -12.12 33.82
N GLU A 255 17.29 -11.65 34.29
CA GLU A 255 17.39 -10.46 35.12
C GLU A 255 16.90 -9.22 34.35
N LYS A 256 16.24 -8.30 35.04
CA LYS A 256 15.59 -7.11 34.45
C LYS A 256 16.48 -6.33 33.46
N GLN A 257 17.77 -6.23 33.77
CA GLN A 257 18.76 -5.51 32.97
C GLN A 257 19.11 -6.19 31.63
N TYR A 258 18.86 -7.49 31.49
CA TYR A 258 19.21 -8.28 30.29
C TYR A 258 17.98 -8.69 29.46
N ILE A 259 16.79 -8.30 29.88
CA ILE A 259 15.54 -8.62 29.16
C ILE A 259 15.59 -8.01 27.76
N LEU A 260 15.27 -8.85 26.76
CA LEU A 260 15.12 -8.44 25.38
C LEU A 260 13.83 -7.61 25.23
N PRO A 261 13.86 -6.50 24.48
CA PRO A 261 12.70 -5.66 24.30
C PRO A 261 11.63 -6.40 23.49
N LYS A 262 10.37 -6.25 23.90
CA LYS A 262 9.22 -6.75 23.14
C LYS A 262 8.86 -5.77 22.03
N ILE A 263 8.60 -6.29 20.84
CA ILE A 263 8.20 -5.51 19.67
C ILE A 263 6.80 -5.99 19.27
N ASP A 264 5.82 -5.09 19.27
CA ASP A 264 4.43 -5.43 18.95
C ASP A 264 4.18 -5.38 17.43
N PHE A 265 4.49 -6.48 16.75
CA PHE A 265 4.23 -6.63 15.32
C PHE A 265 2.74 -6.69 14.96
N ILE A 266 1.88 -7.08 15.90
CA ILE A 266 0.43 -7.18 15.66
C ILE A 266 -0.16 -5.77 15.58
N GLU A 267 0.17 -4.91 16.53
CA GLU A 267 -0.23 -3.51 16.52
C GLU A 267 0.29 -2.80 15.27
N MET A 268 1.58 -2.95 14.94
CA MET A 268 2.17 -2.33 13.75
C MET A 268 1.52 -2.82 12.44
N SER A 269 1.18 -4.11 12.34
CA SER A 269 0.48 -4.63 11.16
C SER A 269 -0.92 -4.04 11.01
N LYS A 270 -1.64 -3.87 12.13
CA LYS A 270 -2.95 -3.19 12.15
C LYS A 270 -2.82 -1.72 11.76
N GLN A 271 -1.80 -1.04 12.28
CA GLN A 271 -1.47 0.35 11.95
C GLN A 271 -1.25 0.55 10.45
N LEU A 272 -0.43 -0.31 9.82
CA LEU A 272 -0.14 -0.26 8.39
C LEU A 272 -1.36 -0.62 7.52
N ALA A 273 -2.18 -1.57 7.95
CA ALA A 273 -3.44 -1.90 7.28
C ALA A 273 -4.42 -0.73 7.31
N SER A 274 -4.56 -0.06 8.46
CA SER A 274 -5.35 1.16 8.58
C SER A 274 -4.82 2.26 7.66
N ALA A 275 -3.50 2.50 7.66
CA ALA A 275 -2.87 3.52 6.83
C ALA A 275 -3.14 3.30 5.34
N ARG A 276 -3.07 2.04 4.89
CA ARG A 276 -3.43 1.68 3.51
C ARG A 276 -4.89 1.98 3.21
N ASP A 277 -5.78 1.57 4.10
CA ASP A 277 -7.22 1.74 3.90
C ASP A 277 -7.61 3.23 3.90
N ASP A 278 -6.95 4.05 4.73
CA ASP A 278 -7.07 5.51 4.73
C ASP A 278 -6.52 6.14 3.44
N ALA A 279 -5.38 5.66 2.94
CA ALA A 279 -4.81 6.10 1.66
C ALA A 279 -5.76 5.81 0.48
N ILE A 280 -6.34 4.61 0.44
CA ILE A 280 -7.34 4.25 -0.58
C ILE A 280 -8.61 5.09 -0.44
N ALA A 281 -9.09 5.32 0.78
CA ALA A 281 -10.24 6.18 1.01
C ALA A 281 -9.99 7.63 0.56
N LYS A 282 -8.76 8.14 0.73
CA LYS A 282 -8.33 9.45 0.22
C LYS A 282 -8.41 9.53 -1.31
N LEU A 283 -8.04 8.46 -2.05
CA LEU A 283 -8.27 8.38 -3.51
C LEU A 283 -9.76 8.38 -3.90
N GLY A 284 -10.64 7.99 -2.97
CA GLY A 284 -12.09 8.08 -3.13
C GLY A 284 -12.66 9.50 -2.89
N SER A 285 -11.85 10.46 -2.46
CA SER A 285 -12.31 11.80 -2.08
C SER A 285 -12.23 12.81 -3.23
N SER A 286 -13.28 13.63 -3.40
CA SER A 286 -13.36 14.61 -4.50
C SER A 286 -12.25 15.66 -4.49
N ALA A 287 -11.76 16.04 -3.29
CA ALA A 287 -10.69 17.03 -3.14
C ALA A 287 -9.35 16.57 -3.75
N MET A 288 -9.14 15.26 -3.88
CA MET A 288 -7.93 14.71 -4.50
C MET A 288 -8.11 14.44 -5.98
N VAL A 289 -9.30 14.02 -6.42
CA VAL A 289 -9.51 13.55 -7.80
C VAL A 289 -10.17 14.59 -8.71
N GLU A 290 -10.27 15.85 -8.30
CA GLU A 290 -10.92 16.91 -9.07
C GLU A 290 -10.35 17.05 -10.50
N HIS A 291 -9.02 17.05 -10.63
CA HIS A 291 -8.32 17.17 -11.91
C HIS A 291 -8.65 16.05 -12.91
N ILE A 292 -9.10 14.89 -12.42
CA ILE A 292 -9.42 13.72 -13.27
C ILE A 292 -10.69 13.95 -14.08
N PHE A 293 -11.55 14.85 -13.60
CA PHE A 293 -12.81 15.22 -14.24
C PHE A 293 -12.61 16.30 -15.32
N GLU A 294 -11.40 16.85 -15.46
CA GLU A 294 -11.13 17.78 -16.53
C GLU A 294 -11.22 17.09 -17.91
N PRO A 295 -11.87 17.72 -18.89
CA PRO A 295 -12.13 17.10 -20.19
C PRO A 295 -10.87 17.01 -21.07
N LYS A 296 -9.79 17.74 -20.74
CA LYS A 296 -8.56 17.73 -21.55
C LYS A 296 -7.63 16.62 -21.06
N HIS A 297 -7.43 15.62 -21.90
CA HIS A 297 -6.36 14.64 -21.70
C HIS A 297 -5.00 15.31 -21.90
N ASN A 298 -4.04 15.04 -21.01
CA ASN A 298 -2.67 15.50 -21.12
C ASN A 298 -1.75 14.29 -21.13
N ASP A 299 -1.24 13.94 -22.31
CA ASP A 299 -0.37 12.77 -22.54
C ASP A 299 0.98 12.88 -21.81
N GLU A 300 1.36 14.07 -21.36
CA GLU A 300 2.62 14.29 -20.65
C GLU A 300 2.57 13.99 -19.15
N LEU A 301 1.37 13.83 -18.59
CA LEU A 301 1.13 13.55 -17.18
C LEU A 301 0.88 12.06 -16.93
N PRO A 302 1.14 11.55 -15.71
CA PRO A 302 0.80 10.17 -15.36
C PRO A 302 -0.69 9.88 -15.54
N ASP A 303 -1.03 8.64 -15.93
CA ASP A 303 -2.42 8.17 -16.02
C ASP A 303 -3.03 7.97 -14.62
N HIS A 304 -3.36 9.07 -13.95
CA HIS A 304 -4.03 9.06 -12.66
C HIS A 304 -5.42 8.41 -12.74
N PHE A 305 -6.13 8.58 -13.86
CA PHE A 305 -7.48 8.01 -14.04
C PHE A 305 -7.43 6.48 -14.01
N GLY A 306 -6.61 5.87 -14.87
CA GLY A 306 -6.51 4.42 -14.97
C GLY A 306 -5.96 3.79 -13.69
N GLN A 307 -4.97 4.42 -13.05
CA GLN A 307 -4.40 3.94 -11.79
C GLN A 307 -5.42 3.99 -10.64
N ILE A 308 -6.11 5.11 -10.44
CA ILE A 308 -7.13 5.21 -9.39
C ILE A 308 -8.29 4.25 -9.66
N TYR A 309 -8.75 4.17 -10.91
CA TYR A 309 -9.78 3.21 -11.30
C TYR A 309 -9.39 1.77 -10.94
N PHE A 310 -8.14 1.38 -11.22
CA PHE A 310 -7.62 0.06 -10.88
C PHE A 310 -7.55 -0.18 -9.37
N GLU A 311 -6.93 0.74 -8.62
CA GLU A 311 -6.77 0.60 -7.16
C GLU A 311 -8.12 0.55 -6.44
N LEU A 312 -9.10 1.37 -6.86
CA LEU A 312 -10.44 1.34 -6.27
C LEU A 312 -11.20 0.04 -6.62
N ALA A 313 -11.00 -0.52 -7.82
CA ALA A 313 -11.59 -1.81 -8.20
C ALA A 313 -11.05 -2.96 -7.33
N GLU A 314 -9.72 -3.06 -7.20
CA GLU A 314 -9.07 -4.05 -6.32
C GLU A 314 -9.49 -3.87 -4.86
N ALA A 315 -9.61 -2.62 -4.39
CA ALA A 315 -10.04 -2.35 -3.04
C ALA A 315 -11.50 -2.73 -2.78
N CYS A 316 -12.39 -2.58 -3.76
CA CYS A 316 -13.77 -3.08 -3.68
C CYS A 316 -13.78 -4.60 -3.54
N ILE A 317 -13.03 -5.32 -4.37
CA ILE A 317 -12.94 -6.79 -4.29
C ILE A 317 -12.36 -7.23 -2.95
N SER A 318 -11.28 -6.58 -2.49
CA SER A 318 -10.68 -6.87 -1.19
C SER A 318 -11.65 -6.63 -0.03
N ALA A 319 -12.45 -5.55 -0.07
CA ALA A 319 -13.49 -5.30 0.95
C ALA A 319 -14.55 -6.40 0.96
N LEU A 320 -14.99 -6.85 -0.22
CA LEU A 320 -15.95 -7.95 -0.37
C LEU A 320 -15.39 -9.28 0.14
N GLU A 321 -14.13 -9.59 -0.18
CA GLU A 321 -13.43 -10.80 0.30
C GLU A 321 -13.32 -10.86 1.84
N HIS A 322 -13.22 -9.71 2.50
CA HIS A 322 -13.10 -9.61 3.95
C HIS A 322 -14.43 -9.35 4.65
N ASN A 323 -15.56 -9.34 3.91
CA ASN A 323 -16.89 -9.01 4.43
C ASN A 323 -16.92 -7.63 5.15
N ASP A 324 -16.17 -6.65 4.64
CA ASP A 324 -16.03 -5.31 5.24
C ASP A 324 -16.97 -4.31 4.56
N GLU A 325 -18.18 -4.20 5.10
CA GLU A 325 -19.22 -3.26 4.63
C GLU A 325 -18.75 -1.80 4.69
N ASN A 326 -18.07 -1.41 5.77
CA ASN A 326 -17.69 -0.02 6.02
C ASN A 326 -16.66 0.45 5.00
N LYS A 327 -15.69 -0.42 4.67
CA LYS A 327 -14.69 -0.14 3.65
C LYS A 327 -15.31 -0.08 2.25
N LEU A 328 -16.21 -1.01 1.94
CA LEU A 328 -16.93 -1.01 0.66
C LEU A 328 -17.73 0.28 0.48
N ASP A 329 -18.44 0.72 1.52
CA ASP A 329 -19.30 1.91 1.47
C ASP A 329 -18.52 3.19 1.14
N LYS A 330 -17.28 3.31 1.66
CA LYS A 330 -16.37 4.43 1.39
C LYS A 330 -15.81 4.44 -0.04
N ILE A 331 -15.52 3.28 -0.63
CA ILE A 331 -14.73 3.18 -1.87
C ILE A 331 -15.62 2.99 -3.10
N LEU A 332 -16.70 2.21 -2.97
CA LEU A 332 -17.59 1.85 -4.08
C LEU A 332 -18.20 3.05 -4.82
N PRO A 333 -18.62 4.15 -4.17
CA PRO A 333 -19.18 5.31 -4.87
C PRO A 333 -18.26 5.90 -5.92
N MET A 334 -16.98 6.09 -5.56
CA MET A 334 -16.00 6.68 -6.48
C MET A 334 -15.65 5.71 -7.59
N PHE A 335 -15.50 4.42 -7.29
CA PHE A 335 -15.30 3.39 -8.33
C PHE A 335 -16.44 3.39 -9.36
N LEU A 336 -17.71 3.36 -8.90
CA LEU A 336 -18.87 3.40 -9.77
C LEU A 336 -18.89 4.69 -10.60
N PHE A 337 -18.62 5.84 -9.99
CA PHE A 337 -18.58 7.11 -10.70
C PHE A 337 -17.52 7.14 -11.80
N LEU A 338 -16.31 6.69 -11.52
CA LEU A 338 -15.24 6.59 -12.52
C LEU A 338 -15.58 5.59 -13.62
N ALA A 339 -16.22 4.47 -13.29
CA ALA A 339 -16.69 3.50 -14.28
C ALA A 339 -17.73 4.13 -15.24
N PHE A 340 -18.73 4.83 -14.71
CA PHE A 340 -19.72 5.51 -15.53
C PHE A 340 -19.09 6.63 -16.36
N LEU A 341 -18.22 7.45 -15.77
CA LEU A 341 -17.48 8.49 -16.49
C LEU A 341 -16.66 7.92 -17.65
N ALA A 342 -15.99 6.77 -17.44
CA ALA A 342 -15.22 6.09 -18.47
C ALA A 342 -16.12 5.65 -19.63
N ALA A 343 -17.20 4.92 -19.32
CA ALA A 343 -18.03 4.23 -20.30
C ALA A 343 -18.98 5.17 -21.08
N ASP A 344 -19.40 6.27 -20.44
CA ASP A 344 -20.42 7.17 -21.00
C ASP A 344 -19.88 8.51 -21.50
N SER A 345 -18.69 8.94 -21.03
CA SER A 345 -18.10 10.21 -21.45
C SER A 345 -16.69 10.08 -22.03
N LYS A 346 -15.71 9.52 -21.31
CA LYS A 346 -14.31 9.56 -21.75
C LYS A 346 -14.06 8.67 -22.98
N PHE A 347 -14.57 7.44 -22.98
CA PHE A 347 -14.35 6.52 -24.10
C PHE A 347 -15.32 6.72 -25.25
N THR A 348 -16.44 7.41 -25.04
CA THR A 348 -17.38 7.77 -26.10
C THR A 348 -16.98 9.03 -26.86
N ASP A 349 -15.99 9.78 -26.35
CA ASP A 349 -15.51 11.00 -26.97
C ASP A 349 -14.90 10.73 -28.35
N SER A 350 -15.42 11.41 -29.36
CA SER A 350 -14.93 11.35 -30.74
C SER A 350 -13.54 11.95 -30.92
N SER A 351 -13.06 12.81 -30.01
CA SER A 351 -11.70 13.34 -30.09
C SER A 351 -10.63 12.36 -29.62
N LEU A 352 -11.02 11.24 -28.99
CA LEU A 352 -10.08 10.18 -28.63
C LEU A 352 -9.66 9.43 -29.91
N ASP A 353 -8.40 9.60 -30.30
CA ASP A 353 -7.80 9.01 -31.50
C ASP A 353 -7.52 7.50 -31.30
N VAL A 354 -8.59 6.72 -31.30
CA VAL A 354 -8.57 5.26 -31.23
C VAL A 354 -9.56 4.68 -32.23
N ASN A 355 -9.27 3.48 -32.74
CA ASN A 355 -10.21 2.80 -33.63
C ASN A 355 -11.49 2.39 -32.87
N ASP A 356 -12.59 2.21 -33.61
CA ASP A 356 -13.89 1.90 -33.02
C ASP A 356 -13.91 0.56 -32.27
N GLU A 357 -13.15 -0.43 -32.75
CA GLU A 357 -13.02 -1.74 -32.09
C GLU A 357 -12.37 -1.61 -30.71
N PHE A 358 -11.27 -0.86 -30.60
CA PHE A 358 -10.59 -0.62 -29.32
C PHE A 358 -11.45 0.22 -28.39
N ARG A 359 -12.19 1.19 -28.92
CA ARG A 359 -13.18 1.97 -28.16
C ARG A 359 -14.24 1.05 -27.54
N LEU A 360 -14.77 0.10 -28.31
CA LEU A 360 -15.72 -0.89 -27.79
C LEU A 360 -15.09 -1.80 -26.73
N HIS A 361 -13.82 -2.19 -26.89
CA HIS A 361 -13.09 -2.95 -25.86
C HIS A 361 -12.93 -2.18 -24.56
N LEU A 362 -12.61 -0.89 -24.60
CA LEU A 362 -12.48 -0.05 -23.41
C LEU A 362 -13.81 0.03 -22.65
N ILE A 363 -14.91 0.31 -23.35
CA ILE A 363 -16.26 0.39 -22.75
C ILE A 363 -16.68 -0.99 -22.20
N SER A 364 -16.52 -2.05 -22.99
CA SER A 364 -16.83 -3.43 -22.58
C SER A 364 -16.04 -3.86 -21.34
N THR A 365 -14.78 -3.45 -21.25
CA THR A 365 -13.92 -3.75 -20.11
C THR A 365 -14.46 -3.11 -18.84
N VAL A 366 -14.85 -1.84 -18.90
CA VAL A 366 -15.42 -1.13 -17.74
C VAL A 366 -16.77 -1.70 -17.34
N VAL A 367 -17.62 -2.03 -18.31
CA VAL A 367 -18.92 -2.69 -18.06
C VAL A 367 -18.71 -4.02 -17.34
N ASN A 368 -17.73 -4.82 -17.78
CA ASN A 368 -17.41 -6.10 -17.17
C ASN A 368 -16.79 -5.97 -15.77
N ASP A 369 -15.94 -4.97 -15.53
CA ASP A 369 -15.38 -4.70 -14.21
C ASP A 369 -16.46 -4.27 -13.22
N LEU A 370 -17.32 -3.32 -13.61
CA LEU A 370 -18.45 -2.87 -12.80
C LEU A 370 -19.41 -4.03 -12.50
N ALA A 371 -19.77 -4.81 -13.52
CA ALA A 371 -20.61 -5.99 -13.35
C ALA A 371 -19.95 -7.06 -12.46
N SER A 372 -18.63 -7.21 -12.53
CA SER A 372 -17.89 -8.16 -11.70
C SER A 372 -17.90 -7.74 -10.24
N VAL A 373 -17.61 -6.47 -9.92
CA VAL A 373 -17.67 -5.95 -8.54
C VAL A 373 -19.07 -6.12 -7.96
N LEU A 374 -20.12 -5.73 -8.69
CA LEU A 374 -21.52 -5.92 -8.25
C LEU A 374 -21.90 -7.41 -8.14
N GLY A 375 -21.40 -8.23 -9.05
CA GLY A 375 -21.57 -9.68 -9.01
C GLY A 375 -20.92 -10.33 -7.81
N PHE A 376 -19.71 -9.89 -7.45
CA PHE A 376 -19.02 -10.31 -6.24
C PHE A 376 -19.72 -9.80 -4.98
N ALA A 377 -20.35 -8.62 -4.99
CA ALA A 377 -21.17 -8.18 -3.87
C ALA A 377 -22.35 -9.13 -3.62
N ILE A 378 -23.01 -9.59 -4.69
CA ILE A 378 -24.07 -10.62 -4.61
C ILE A 378 -23.50 -11.96 -4.12
N LEU A 379 -22.35 -12.36 -4.65
CA LEU A 379 -21.75 -13.66 -4.36
C LEU A 379 -21.21 -13.75 -2.93
N TYR A 380 -20.40 -12.78 -2.49
CA TYR A 380 -19.86 -12.71 -1.14
C TYR A 380 -20.94 -12.44 -0.10
N GLY A 381 -21.95 -11.61 -0.42
CA GLY A 381 -23.12 -11.47 0.46
C GLY A 381 -23.84 -12.81 0.68
N ALA A 382 -24.03 -13.59 -0.39
CA ALA A 382 -24.60 -14.94 -0.29
C ALA A 382 -23.66 -15.96 0.39
N TYR A 383 -22.34 -15.76 0.31
CA TYR A 383 -21.32 -16.62 0.91
C TYR A 383 -21.22 -16.42 2.42
N PHE A 384 -21.20 -15.16 2.88
CA PHE A 384 -21.10 -14.80 4.30
C PHE A 384 -22.45 -14.67 5.01
N ASP A 385 -23.56 -14.90 4.31
CA ASP A 385 -24.93 -14.67 4.80
C ASP A 385 -25.15 -13.20 5.24
N ASN A 386 -24.61 -12.28 4.43
CA ASN A 386 -24.66 -10.84 4.67
C ASN A 386 -25.38 -10.12 3.52
N GLU A 387 -26.67 -9.84 3.70
CA GLU A 387 -27.52 -9.19 2.69
C GLU A 387 -27.17 -7.70 2.49
N LYS A 388 -26.54 -7.05 3.46
CA LYS A 388 -26.20 -5.62 3.37
C LYS A 388 -25.19 -5.31 2.29
N LEU A 389 -24.24 -6.23 2.03
CA LEU A 389 -23.24 -6.08 0.97
C LEU A 389 -23.89 -5.85 -0.41
N PRO A 390 -24.73 -6.78 -0.92
CA PRO A 390 -25.39 -6.56 -2.20
C PRO A 390 -26.43 -5.44 -2.15
N GLU A 391 -27.19 -5.29 -1.07
CA GLU A 391 -28.20 -4.22 -0.98
C GLU A 391 -27.59 -2.84 -1.15
N THR A 392 -26.52 -2.55 -0.40
CA THR A 392 -25.84 -1.25 -0.46
C THR A 392 -25.20 -1.02 -1.82
N ALA A 393 -24.55 -2.05 -2.38
CA ALA A 393 -23.89 -1.94 -3.67
C ALA A 393 -24.87 -1.73 -4.83
N LEU A 394 -25.98 -2.49 -4.83
CA LEU A 394 -27.02 -2.40 -5.85
C LEU A 394 -27.81 -1.11 -5.74
N ALA A 395 -28.10 -0.63 -4.52
CA ALA A 395 -28.78 0.66 -4.34
C ALA A 395 -27.98 1.82 -4.97
N LYS A 396 -26.65 1.83 -4.81
CA LYS A 396 -25.78 2.84 -5.43
C LYS A 396 -25.79 2.73 -6.96
N PHE A 397 -25.78 1.52 -7.49
CA PHE A 397 -25.92 1.29 -8.93
C PHE A 397 -27.29 1.76 -9.45
N ASP A 398 -28.37 1.41 -8.76
CA ASP A 398 -29.74 1.76 -9.17
C ASP A 398 -29.95 3.28 -9.18
N ILE A 399 -29.41 4.02 -8.19
CA ILE A 399 -29.44 5.50 -8.18
C ILE A 399 -28.85 6.10 -9.46
N TRP A 400 -27.80 5.48 -10.01
CA TRP A 400 -27.19 5.93 -11.28
C TRP A 400 -28.05 5.57 -12.48
N ILE A 401 -28.54 4.34 -12.55
CA ILE A 401 -29.36 3.86 -13.66
C ILE A 401 -30.68 4.61 -13.77
N GLU A 402 -31.29 5.02 -12.66
CA GLU A 402 -32.51 5.83 -12.66
C GLU A 402 -32.30 7.25 -13.24
N ARG A 403 -31.05 7.71 -13.38
CA ARG A 403 -30.73 8.98 -14.05
C ARG A 403 -30.62 8.85 -15.57
N ALA A 404 -30.56 7.62 -16.10
CA ALA A 404 -30.49 7.40 -17.53
C ALA A 404 -31.83 7.75 -18.21
N THR A 405 -31.77 8.43 -19.36
CA THR A 405 -32.96 8.84 -20.13
C THR A 405 -33.83 7.66 -20.57
N ASP A 406 -33.21 6.53 -20.93
CA ASP A 406 -33.88 5.25 -21.15
C ASP A 406 -33.13 4.12 -20.42
N LYS A 407 -33.63 3.79 -19.23
CA LYS A 407 -33.11 2.70 -18.39
C LYS A 407 -33.04 1.36 -19.13
N LYS A 408 -34.05 1.01 -19.91
CA LYS A 408 -34.09 -0.29 -20.59
C LYS A 408 -33.05 -0.36 -21.69
N GLN A 409 -32.92 0.71 -22.47
CA GLN A 409 -31.91 0.79 -23.52
C GLN A 409 -30.49 0.77 -22.94
N TYR A 410 -30.26 1.48 -21.83
CA TYR A 410 -28.97 1.48 -21.15
C TYR A 410 -28.57 0.09 -20.67
N LEU A 411 -29.48 -0.62 -20.00
CA LEU A 411 -29.25 -1.99 -19.54
C LEU A 411 -29.07 -2.97 -20.71
N LYS A 412 -29.79 -2.80 -21.83
CA LYS A 412 -29.54 -3.57 -23.06
C LYS A 412 -28.14 -3.35 -23.59
N ARG A 413 -27.65 -2.10 -23.64
CA ARG A 413 -26.28 -1.77 -24.05
C ARG A 413 -25.25 -2.44 -23.16
N MET A 414 -25.44 -2.43 -21.85
CA MET A 414 -24.53 -3.11 -20.92
C MET A 414 -24.45 -4.62 -21.19
N VAL A 415 -25.59 -5.29 -21.39
CA VAL A 415 -25.61 -6.73 -21.69
C VAL A 415 -24.95 -7.04 -23.03
N LEU A 416 -25.20 -6.23 -24.07
CA LEU A 416 -24.54 -6.40 -25.36
C LEU A 416 -23.02 -6.27 -25.23
N LEU A 417 -22.54 -5.24 -24.53
CA LEU A 417 -21.11 -4.99 -24.31
C LEU A 417 -20.47 -5.93 -23.29
N SER A 418 -21.25 -6.70 -22.53
CA SER A 418 -20.72 -7.69 -21.59
C SER A 418 -20.01 -8.85 -22.27
N ASN A 419 -20.33 -9.13 -23.54
CA ASN A 419 -19.71 -10.19 -24.32
C ASN A 419 -18.76 -9.60 -25.39
N PRO A 420 -17.45 -9.50 -25.12
CA PRO A 420 -16.48 -8.97 -26.08
C PRO A 420 -16.47 -9.74 -27.41
N ARG A 421 -16.79 -11.04 -27.39
CA ARG A 421 -16.81 -11.90 -28.58
C ARG A 421 -17.89 -11.50 -29.59
N SER A 422 -18.86 -10.69 -29.17
CA SER A 422 -19.89 -10.18 -30.09
C SER A 422 -19.34 -9.15 -31.09
N PHE A 423 -18.22 -8.49 -30.76
CA PHE A 423 -17.63 -7.45 -31.62
C PHE A 423 -16.12 -7.62 -31.87
N SER A 424 -15.41 -8.50 -31.17
CA SER A 424 -13.98 -8.76 -31.41
C SER A 424 -13.52 -10.13 -30.88
N MET A 425 -12.50 -10.71 -31.54
CA MET A 425 -11.84 -11.94 -31.09
C MET A 425 -10.64 -11.68 -30.15
N SER A 426 -10.27 -10.42 -29.95
CA SER A 426 -9.14 -10.05 -29.11
C SER A 426 -9.48 -10.12 -27.63
N ALA A 427 -8.50 -10.51 -26.81
CA ALA A 427 -8.66 -10.55 -25.36
C ALA A 427 -8.53 -9.13 -24.76
N SER A 428 -9.44 -8.78 -23.84
CA SER A 428 -9.32 -7.55 -23.05
C SER A 428 -8.10 -7.64 -22.10
N PRO A 429 -7.25 -6.61 -22.02
CA PRO A 429 -6.10 -6.59 -21.12
C PRO A 429 -6.47 -6.81 -19.64
N ARG A 430 -7.67 -6.37 -19.22
CA ARG A 430 -8.14 -6.50 -17.84
C ARG A 430 -8.82 -7.84 -17.55
N ASN A 431 -8.89 -8.73 -18.54
CA ASN A 431 -9.48 -10.06 -18.35
C ASN A 431 -8.67 -10.91 -17.34
N LEU A 432 -7.34 -10.79 -17.33
CA LEU A 432 -6.49 -11.50 -16.37
C LEU A 432 -6.80 -11.10 -14.92
N ILE A 433 -7.10 -9.82 -14.69
CA ILE A 433 -7.46 -9.31 -13.36
C ILE A 433 -8.77 -9.96 -12.88
N ARG A 434 -9.82 -9.96 -13.71
CA ARG A 434 -11.09 -10.61 -13.38
C ARG A 434 -10.94 -12.12 -13.15
N ILE A 435 -10.07 -12.78 -13.92
CA ILE A 435 -9.73 -14.19 -13.70
C ILE A 435 -9.08 -14.36 -12.32
N ASN A 436 -8.16 -13.48 -11.91
CA ASN A 436 -7.56 -13.51 -10.57
C ASN A 436 -8.62 -13.36 -9.47
N TRP A 437 -9.55 -12.41 -9.59
CA TRP A 437 -10.64 -12.25 -8.61
C TRP A 437 -11.48 -13.52 -8.47
N LYS A 438 -11.84 -14.15 -9.59
CA LYS A 438 -12.57 -15.42 -9.58
C LYS A 438 -11.75 -16.54 -8.95
N MET A 439 -10.47 -16.65 -9.29
CA MET A 439 -9.57 -17.64 -8.72
C MET A 439 -9.43 -17.48 -7.21
N SER A 440 -9.36 -16.24 -6.70
CA SER A 440 -9.34 -15.97 -5.26
C SER A 440 -10.59 -16.49 -4.55
N PHE A 441 -11.77 -16.21 -5.09
CA PHE A 441 -13.04 -16.75 -4.56
C PHE A 441 -13.06 -18.29 -4.58
N ASP A 442 -12.75 -18.88 -5.73
CA ASP A 442 -12.73 -20.33 -5.91
C ASP A 442 -11.73 -21.00 -4.95
N HIS A 443 -10.55 -20.41 -4.76
CA HIS A 443 -9.53 -20.93 -3.87
C HIS A 443 -10.01 -20.91 -2.42
N ARG A 444 -10.65 -19.82 -1.98
CA ARG A 444 -11.27 -19.73 -0.65
C ARG A 444 -12.34 -20.80 -0.45
N ALA A 445 -13.28 -20.89 -1.39
CA ALA A 445 -14.37 -21.87 -1.29
C ALA A 445 -13.83 -23.31 -1.20
N ARG A 446 -12.79 -23.65 -1.97
CA ARG A 446 -12.13 -24.96 -1.91
C ARG A 446 -11.38 -25.18 -0.60
N HIS A 447 -10.69 -24.15 -0.08
CA HIS A 447 -9.97 -24.23 1.20
C HIS A 447 -10.94 -24.49 2.37
N GLU A 448 -12.15 -23.93 2.30
CA GLU A 448 -13.22 -24.18 3.28
C GLU A 448 -13.99 -25.49 3.02
N GLY A 449 -13.59 -26.27 2.00
CA GLY A 449 -14.10 -27.61 1.73
C GLY A 449 -15.36 -27.65 0.87
N PHE A 450 -15.74 -26.55 0.23
CA PHE A 450 -16.90 -26.51 -0.66
C PHE A 450 -16.60 -27.17 -2.02
N GLU A 451 -17.61 -27.87 -2.53
CA GLU A 451 -17.58 -28.52 -3.83
C GLU A 451 -17.60 -27.45 -4.94
N GLY A 452 -16.52 -27.40 -5.72
CA GLY A 452 -16.44 -26.61 -6.94
C GLY A 452 -16.35 -27.48 -8.17
N GLN A 453 -16.38 -26.85 -9.34
CA GLN A 453 -16.35 -27.52 -10.64
C GLN A 453 -15.18 -28.53 -10.82
N MET A 454 -14.00 -28.22 -10.26
CA MET A 454 -12.82 -29.10 -10.35
C MET A 454 -12.77 -30.20 -9.27
N SER A 455 -13.64 -30.13 -8.26
CA SER A 455 -13.72 -31.17 -7.23
C SER A 455 -14.60 -32.30 -7.76
N MET A 456 -14.00 -33.44 -8.11
CA MET A 456 -14.70 -34.65 -8.55
C MET A 456 -15.54 -35.29 -7.41
N GLY A 457 -16.58 -34.60 -6.92
CA GLY A 457 -17.56 -35.15 -5.97
C GLY A 457 -17.10 -35.30 -4.52
N ARG A 458 -15.98 -34.68 -4.12
CA ARG A 458 -15.39 -34.85 -2.77
C ARG A 458 -15.64 -33.69 -1.78
N GLY A 459 -16.34 -32.64 -2.20
CA GLY A 459 -16.59 -31.44 -1.37
C GLY A 459 -18.00 -31.38 -0.78
N LYS A 460 -18.20 -30.53 0.24
CA LYS A 460 -19.53 -30.21 0.78
C LYS A 460 -20.24 -29.21 -0.12
N GLN A 461 -21.54 -29.35 -0.31
CA GLN A 461 -22.31 -28.30 -0.99
C GLN A 461 -22.53 -27.11 -0.05
N HIS A 462 -22.38 -25.89 -0.57
CA HIS A 462 -22.73 -24.69 0.19
C HIS A 462 -24.25 -24.65 0.47
N SER A 463 -24.67 -24.07 1.58
CA SER A 463 -26.11 -23.94 1.93
C SER A 463 -26.84 -23.00 0.95
N ASN A 464 -26.21 -21.86 0.66
CA ASN A 464 -26.76 -20.86 -0.26
C ASN A 464 -26.76 -21.32 -1.73
N LYS A 465 -27.93 -21.22 -2.38
CA LYS A 465 -28.17 -21.59 -3.78
C LYS A 465 -27.30 -20.83 -4.77
N ILE A 466 -27.10 -19.53 -4.56
CA ILE A 466 -26.31 -18.67 -5.47
C ILE A 466 -24.87 -19.18 -5.53
N VAL A 467 -24.28 -19.44 -4.37
CA VAL A 467 -22.90 -19.95 -4.25
C VAL A 467 -22.78 -21.33 -4.91
N ARG A 468 -23.73 -22.25 -4.65
CA ARG A 468 -23.73 -23.58 -5.28
C ARG A 468 -23.78 -23.52 -6.80
N GLU A 469 -24.71 -22.75 -7.36
CA GLU A 469 -24.89 -22.68 -8.81
C GLU A 469 -23.72 -21.96 -9.48
N PHE A 470 -23.13 -20.96 -8.82
CA PHE A 470 -21.94 -20.27 -9.29
C PHE A 470 -20.74 -21.23 -9.36
N LEU A 471 -20.40 -21.91 -8.26
CA LEU A 471 -19.27 -22.85 -8.15
C LEU A 471 -19.35 -24.05 -9.11
N ARG A 472 -20.56 -24.42 -9.55
CA ARG A 472 -20.83 -25.50 -10.52
C ARG A 472 -20.85 -25.04 -11.98
N SER A 473 -20.64 -23.76 -12.23
CA SER A 473 -20.72 -23.18 -13.56
C SER A 473 -19.36 -22.62 -14.01
N HIS A 474 -19.20 -22.47 -15.31
CA HIS A 474 -18.08 -21.72 -15.89
C HIS A 474 -18.28 -20.19 -15.84
N SER A 475 -19.34 -19.72 -15.18
CA SER A 475 -19.73 -18.31 -15.19
C SER A 475 -18.76 -17.43 -14.40
N ASP A 476 -18.67 -16.16 -14.76
CA ASP A 476 -17.94 -15.14 -14.02
C ASP A 476 -18.89 -14.32 -13.14
N ALA A 477 -18.34 -13.55 -12.20
CA ALA A 477 -19.15 -12.72 -11.30
C ALA A 477 -20.02 -11.71 -12.08
N SER A 478 -19.51 -11.15 -13.18
CA SER A 478 -20.29 -10.29 -14.09
C SER A 478 -21.54 -11.00 -14.60
N HIS A 479 -21.45 -12.27 -14.96
CA HIS A 479 -22.60 -13.05 -15.42
C HIS A 479 -23.65 -13.20 -14.33
N LEU A 480 -23.24 -13.36 -13.07
CA LEU A 480 -24.16 -13.43 -11.93
C LEU A 480 -24.93 -12.13 -11.75
N PHE A 481 -24.25 -10.99 -11.84
CA PHE A 481 -24.90 -9.67 -11.80
C PHE A 481 -25.93 -9.52 -12.91
N PHE A 482 -25.55 -9.80 -14.16
CA PHE A 482 -26.48 -9.69 -15.29
C PHE A 482 -27.66 -10.66 -15.16
N ALA A 483 -27.41 -11.91 -14.75
CA ALA A 483 -28.43 -12.93 -14.61
C ALA A 483 -29.45 -12.61 -13.51
N LYS A 484 -29.00 -12.06 -12.37
CA LYS A 484 -29.83 -11.80 -11.19
C LYS A 484 -30.49 -10.42 -11.22
N GLN A 485 -29.75 -9.37 -11.57
CA GLN A 485 -30.22 -7.98 -11.46
C GLN A 485 -30.76 -7.41 -12.76
N VAL A 486 -30.06 -7.64 -13.88
CA VAL A 486 -30.35 -6.94 -15.14
C VAL A 486 -31.40 -7.69 -15.97
N MET A 487 -31.23 -8.99 -16.18
CA MET A 487 -32.11 -9.84 -16.98
C MET A 487 -33.61 -9.75 -16.60
N PRO A 488 -34.01 -9.73 -15.32
CA PRO A 488 -35.43 -9.60 -14.96
C PRO A 488 -36.07 -8.26 -15.37
N GLN A 489 -35.26 -7.21 -15.53
CA GLN A 489 -35.71 -5.87 -15.92
C GLN A 489 -35.78 -5.70 -17.44
N LEU A 490 -35.12 -6.60 -18.18
CA LEU A 490 -35.14 -6.63 -19.63
C LEU A 490 -36.39 -7.38 -20.10
N GLY A 491 -37.15 -6.73 -20.99
CA GLY A 491 -38.24 -7.38 -21.75
C GLY A 491 -37.69 -8.32 -22.83
N PRO A 492 -38.45 -8.61 -23.90
CA PRO A 492 -37.90 -9.33 -25.05
C PRO A 492 -36.71 -8.57 -25.65
N ILE A 493 -35.65 -9.31 -25.97
CA ILE A 493 -34.39 -8.79 -26.49
C ILE A 493 -34.22 -9.29 -27.93
N ASP A 494 -33.65 -8.43 -28.77
CA ASP A 494 -33.46 -8.54 -30.21
C ASP A 494 -32.07 -9.08 -30.61
N PHE A 495 -31.26 -9.48 -29.64
CA PHE A 495 -29.93 -10.03 -29.82
C PHE A 495 -29.69 -11.25 -28.91
N GLU A 496 -28.70 -12.07 -29.27
CA GLU A 496 -28.31 -13.25 -28.49
C GLU A 496 -27.51 -12.84 -27.24
N ILE A 497 -27.99 -13.25 -26.07
CA ILE A 497 -27.31 -13.02 -24.79
C ILE A 497 -26.34 -14.17 -24.53
N ASP A 498 -25.20 -13.86 -23.90
CA ASP A 498 -24.22 -14.87 -23.49
C ASP A 498 -24.89 -16.06 -22.79
N HIS A 499 -24.56 -17.26 -23.28
CA HIS A 499 -25.12 -18.52 -22.79
C HIS A 499 -24.85 -18.76 -21.30
N HIS A 500 -23.76 -18.23 -20.74
CA HIS A 500 -23.46 -18.31 -19.31
C HIS A 500 -24.47 -17.50 -18.49
N ILE A 501 -24.81 -16.29 -18.93
CA ILE A 501 -25.81 -15.42 -18.28
C ILE A 501 -27.18 -16.11 -18.30
N THR A 502 -27.62 -16.57 -19.48
CA THR A 502 -28.95 -17.19 -19.62
C THR A 502 -29.07 -18.52 -18.88
N THR A 503 -28.00 -19.32 -18.87
CA THR A 503 -27.96 -20.60 -18.16
C THR A 503 -27.98 -20.39 -16.65
N LEU A 504 -27.21 -19.44 -16.13
CA LEU A 504 -27.19 -19.11 -14.71
C LEU A 504 -28.55 -18.56 -14.26
N ALA A 505 -29.16 -17.64 -15.02
CA ALA A 505 -30.50 -17.13 -14.73
C ALA A 505 -31.56 -18.24 -14.68
N ARG A 506 -31.50 -19.21 -15.60
CA ARG A 506 -32.41 -20.36 -15.64
C ARG A 506 -32.23 -21.27 -14.42
N ARG A 507 -31.00 -21.57 -14.03
CA ARG A 507 -30.69 -22.41 -12.85
C ARG A 507 -31.13 -21.73 -11.56
N LEU A 508 -30.92 -20.41 -11.45
CA LEU A 508 -31.39 -19.62 -10.32
C LEU A 508 -32.92 -19.60 -10.24
N ARG A 509 -33.68 -19.62 -11.35
CA ARG A 509 -35.16 -19.65 -11.33
C ARG A 509 -35.79 -21.03 -11.11
N LYS A 510 -35.13 -22.13 -11.52
CA LYS A 510 -35.77 -23.47 -11.61
C LYS A 510 -36.30 -24.04 -10.28
N ASN A 511 -35.73 -23.69 -9.13
CA ASN A 511 -36.15 -24.25 -7.83
C ASN A 511 -36.93 -23.26 -6.94
N ASP A 512 -37.20 -22.03 -7.38
CA ASP A 512 -38.07 -21.12 -6.60
C ASP A 512 -39.55 -21.56 -6.68
N LYS A 513 -39.87 -22.46 -7.63
CA LYS A 513 -41.20 -23.08 -7.78
C LYS A 513 -41.41 -24.35 -6.94
N GLU A 514 -40.38 -24.86 -6.27
CA GLU A 514 -40.48 -26.05 -5.40
C GLU A 514 -40.64 -25.70 -3.90
N GLY A 515 -40.62 -24.41 -3.54
CA GLY A 515 -40.83 -23.93 -2.15
C GLY A 515 -42.26 -23.44 -1.86
N THR A 516 -43.18 -23.55 -2.82
CA THR A 516 -44.61 -23.23 -2.67
C THR A 516 -45.46 -24.40 -3.17
N ALA A 517 -45.26 -25.57 -2.57
CA ALA A 517 -46.13 -26.73 -2.70
C ALA A 517 -46.36 -27.35 -1.32
#